data_AF-A0A926H421-F1
#
_entry.id   AF-A0A926H421-F1
#
_cell.length_a   1.000
_cell.length_b   1.000
_cell.length_c   1.000
_cell.angle_alpha   90.00
_cell.angle_beta   90.00
_cell.angle_gamma   90.00
#
_symmetry.space_group_name_H-M   'P 1'
#
loop_
_entity.id
_entity.type
_entity.pdbx_description
1 polymer ?
#
loop_
_entity_poly.entity_id
_entity_poly.type
_entity_poly.pdbx_seq_one_letter_code
_entity_poly.pdbx_strand_id
1 'polypeptide(L)' 'MISQDSGVYKAGGELGLSSMKDCALDYRSVVLTLAVNELSRPFRTEFGYHIVQLTAKKNGLYNTGHILLRVD' A
#
# COMPACT_ATOMS: atom_id res chain seq x y z
N MET A 1 -2.49 6.03 -10.53
CA MET A 1 -1.19 5.87 -9.85
C MET A 1 -0.46 4.72 -10.56
N ILE A 2 0.84 4.80 -10.85
CA ILE A 2 1.56 3.73 -11.57
C ILE A 2 2.50 3.07 -10.56
N SER A 3 2.31 1.76 -10.31
CA SER A 3 3.06 0.98 -9.31
C SER A 3 3.81 -0.16 -9.99
N GLN A 4 5.08 -0.41 -9.67
CA GLN A 4 5.83 -1.54 -10.23
C GLN A 4 5.50 -2.90 -9.57
N ASP A 5 4.48 -2.94 -8.73
CA ASP A 5 3.89 -4.17 -8.22
C ASP A 5 3.03 -4.83 -9.33
N SER A 6 3.50 -5.96 -9.85
CA SER A 6 2.82 -6.69 -10.92
C SER A 6 1.40 -7.15 -10.57
N GLY A 7 1.08 -7.31 -9.28
CA GLY A 7 -0.26 -7.72 -8.83
C GLY A 7 -1.31 -6.62 -8.97
N VAL A 8 -0.90 -5.35 -8.86
CA VAL A 8 -1.82 -4.19 -8.88
C VAL A 8 -1.52 -3.18 -9.97
N TYR A 9 -0.46 -3.39 -10.77
CA TYR A 9 -0.04 -2.52 -11.88
C TYR A 9 -1.22 -2.21 -12.82
N LYS A 10 -2.00 -3.24 -13.19
CA LYS A 10 -3.17 -3.08 -14.07
C LYS A 10 -4.37 -2.42 -13.39
N ALA A 11 -4.42 -2.41 -12.06
CA ALA A 11 -5.45 -1.76 -11.26
C ALA A 11 -5.03 -0.34 -10.80
N GLY A 12 -3.95 0.20 -11.36
CA GLY A 12 -3.49 1.54 -11.02
C GLY A 12 -2.92 1.66 -9.60
N GLY A 13 -2.40 0.56 -9.04
CA GLY A 13 -1.82 0.52 -7.69
C GLY A 13 -2.81 0.17 -6.58
N GLU A 14 -4.07 -0.13 -6.89
CA GLU A 14 -5.08 -0.47 -5.88
C GLU A 14 -5.04 -1.96 -5.50
N LEU A 15 -4.98 -2.23 -4.19
CA LEU A 15 -4.93 -3.58 -3.62
C LEU A 15 -6.33 -4.22 -3.46
N GLY A 16 -7.39 -3.42 -3.42
CA GLY A 16 -8.72 -3.87 -3.00
C GLY A 16 -8.85 -4.03 -1.48
N LEU A 17 -10.09 -4.18 -0.99
CA LEU A 17 -10.40 -4.40 0.43
C LEU A 17 -9.84 -5.74 0.91
N SER A 18 -8.69 -5.69 1.58
CA SER A 18 -7.92 -6.87 1.96
C SER A 18 -7.43 -6.81 3.40
N SER A 19 -7.04 -7.97 3.93
CA SER A 19 -6.33 -8.06 5.20
C SER A 19 -4.88 -7.64 5.00
N MET A 20 -4.33 -6.84 5.91
CA MET A 20 -2.91 -6.44 5.86
C MET A 20 -1.94 -7.53 6.34
N LYS A 21 -2.44 -8.72 6.70
CA LYS A 21 -1.63 -9.83 7.24
C LYS A 21 -0.63 -10.39 6.22
N ASP A 22 -0.97 -10.32 4.94
CA ASP A 22 -0.17 -10.89 3.85
C ASP A 22 0.78 -9.86 3.20
N CYS A 23 0.77 -8.61 3.71
CA CYS A 23 1.68 -7.56 3.28
C CYS A 23 2.98 -7.59 4.12
N ALA A 24 4.06 -7.02 3.58
CA ALA A 24 5.29 -6.80 4.33
C ALA A 24 5.03 -6.03 5.64
N LEU A 25 5.78 -6.34 6.69
CA LEU A 25 5.55 -5.79 8.03
C LEU A 25 5.62 -4.26 8.06
N ASP A 26 6.58 -3.67 7.36
CA ASP A 26 6.73 -2.21 7.27
C ASP A 26 5.55 -1.58 6.52
N TYR A 27 5.08 -2.22 5.45
CA TYR A 27 3.90 -1.77 4.70
C TYR A 27 2.65 -1.76 5.58
N ARG A 28 2.38 -2.88 6.26
CA ARG A 28 1.26 -2.99 7.19
C ARG A 28 1.34 -1.93 8.29
N SER A 29 2.53 -1.73 8.87
CA SER A 29 2.72 -0.80 9.98
C SER A 29 2.37 0.64 9.57
N VAL A 30 2.79 1.07 8.37
CA VAL A 30 2.44 2.38 7.83
C VAL A 30 0.94 2.49 7.56
N VAL A 31 0.33 1.54 6.84
CA VAL A 31 -1.11 1.57 6.52
C VAL A 31 -1.98 1.68 7.77
N LEU A 32 -1.61 1.00 8.85
CA LEU A 32 -2.37 1.03 10.12
C LEU A 32 -2.29 2.36 10.86
N THR A 33 -1.34 3.24 10.52
CA THR A 33 -1.21 4.58 11.10
C THR A 33 -1.98 5.67 10.34
N LEU A 34 -2.38 5.41 9.10
CA LEU A 34 -3.03 6.39 8.23
C LEU A 34 -4.52 6.53 8.54
N ALA A 35 -5.02 7.76 8.43
CA ALA A 35 -6.43 8.04 8.27
C ALA A 35 -6.92 7.72 6.85
N VAL A 36 -8.23 7.51 6.69
CA VAL A 36 -8.82 7.33 5.36
C VAL A 36 -8.62 8.60 4.54
N ASN A 37 -8.19 8.43 3.30
CA ASN A 37 -7.71 9.42 2.33
C ASN A 37 -6.33 10.03 2.62
N GLU A 38 -5.63 9.62 3.67
CA GLU A 38 -4.27 10.08 3.97
C GLU A 38 -3.22 9.36 3.12
N LEU A 39 -2.19 10.11 2.71
CA LEU A 39 -1.00 9.61 2.04
C LEU A 39 0.17 9.48 3.02
N SER A 40 0.94 8.39 2.92
CA SER A 40 2.18 8.23 3.66
C SER A 40 3.29 9.12 3.12
N ARG A 41 4.31 9.34 3.97
CA ARG A 41 5.64 9.68 3.47
C ARG A 41 6.26 8.47 2.76
N PRO A 42 7.28 8.64 1.90
CA PRO A 42 8.01 7.53 1.32
C PRO A 42 8.64 6.65 2.42
N PHE A 43 8.48 5.33 2.30
CA PHE A 43 9.07 4.36 3.22
C PHE A 43 9.61 3.16 2.45
N ARG A 44 10.52 2.39 3.06
CA ARG A 44 11.17 1.25 2.39
C ARG A 44 10.64 -0.07 2.94
N THR A 45 10.45 -1.05 2.06
CA THR A 45 10.30 -2.47 2.41
C THR A 45 11.39 -3.26 1.68
N GLU A 46 11.42 -4.59 1.85
CA GLU A 46 12.27 -5.49 1.07
C GLU A 46 12.05 -5.40 -0.46
N PHE A 47 10.90 -4.89 -0.90
CA PHE A 47 10.55 -4.77 -2.32
C PHE A 47 10.98 -3.44 -2.97
N GLY A 48 11.39 -2.45 -2.16
CA GLY A 48 11.75 -1.10 -2.63
C GLY A 48 11.09 0.02 -1.84
N TYR A 49 10.96 1.19 -2.45
CA TYR A 49 10.30 2.35 -1.83
C TYR A 49 8.81 2.40 -2.17
N HIS A 50 8.03 2.79 -1.17
CA HIS A 50 6.58 2.86 -1.24
C HIS A 50 6.07 4.25 -0.89
N ILE A 51 5.04 4.67 -1.60
CA ILE A 51 4.10 5.70 -1.14
C ILE A 51 2.72 5.03 -1.15
N VAL A 52 2.00 5.13 -0.04
CA VAL A 52 0.70 4.47 0.14
C VAL A 52 -0.38 5.49 0.47
N GLN A 53 -1.58 5.28 -0.05
CA GLN A 53 -2.80 5.98 0.37
C GLN A 53 -3.76 4.96 0.96
N LEU A 54 -4.34 5.26 2.12
CA LEU A 54 -5.46 4.47 2.64
C LEU A 54 -6.76 4.99 2.02
N THR A 55 -7.39 4.23 1.13
CA THR A 55 -8.61 4.67 0.43
C THR A 55 -9.90 4.19 1.09
N ALA A 56 -9.85 3.09 1.86
CA ALA A 56 -10.99 2.66 2.68
C ALA A 56 -10.56 1.79 3.87
N LYS A 57 -11.38 1.79 4.93
CA LYS A 57 -11.28 0.87 6.07
C LYS A 57 -12.67 0.36 6.44
N LYS A 58 -12.86 -0.97 6.45
CA LYS A 58 -14.15 -1.60 6.78
C LYS A 58 -13.93 -2.92 7.49
N ASN A 59 -14.47 -3.07 8.69
CA ASN A 59 -14.44 -4.34 9.47
C ASN A 59 -13.05 -4.98 9.60
N GLY A 60 -12.00 -4.17 9.78
CA GLY A 60 -10.62 -4.67 9.88
C GLY A 60 -9.95 -5.03 8.54
N LEU A 61 -10.64 -4.77 7.42
CA LEU A 61 -10.08 -4.78 6.07
C LEU A 61 -9.72 -3.35 5.64
N TYR A 62 -8.72 -3.24 4.78
CA TYR A 62 -8.15 -1.98 4.34
C TYR A 62 -8.02 -2.02 2.82
N ASN A 63 -8.40 -0.93 2.16
CA ASN A 63 -8.09 -0.71 0.75
C ASN A 63 -6.99 0.33 0.65
N THR A 64 -5.98 0.06 -0.16
CA THR A 64 -4.85 0.96 -0.38
C THR A 64 -4.55 1.12 -1.85
N GLY A 65 -4.24 2.34 -2.25
CA GLY A 65 -3.51 2.63 -3.49
C GLY A 65 -2.03 2.83 -3.16
N HIS A 66 -1.12 2.18 -3.87
CA HIS A 66 0.31 2.35 -3.63
C HIS A 66 1.14 2.49 -4.89
N ILE A 67 2.25 3.23 -4.77
CA ILE A 67 3.37 3.22 -5.71
C ILE A 67 4.47 2.38 -5.08
N LEU A 68 4.92 1.35 -5.78
CA LEU A 68 6.20 0.71 -5.52
C LEU A 68 7.22 1.17 -6.57
N LEU A 69 8.37 1.65 -6.09
CA LEU A 69 9.59 1.87 -6.87
C LEU A 69 10.62 0.84 -6.42
N ARG A 70 10.93 -0.12 -7.28
CA ARG A 70 12.00 -1.10 -7.05
C ARG A 70 13.34 -0.38 -7.09
N VAL A 71 14.21 -0.76 -6.17
CA VAL A 71 15.60 -0.28 -6.16
C VAL A 71 16.45 -1.49 -6.38
N ASP A 72 16.94 -1.58 -7.61
CA ASP A 72 17.87 -2.60 -8.06
C ASP A 72 19.28 -2.35 -7.48
#